data_AF-E9I1T5-F1
#
_entry.id   AF-E9I1T5-F1
#
_cell.length_a   1.000
_cell.length_b   1.000
_cell.length_c   1.000
_cell.angle_alpha   90.00
_cell.angle_beta   90.00
_cell.angle_gamma   90.00
#
_symmetry.space_group_name_H-M   'P 1'
#
loop_
_entity.id
_entity.type
_entity.pdbx_description
1 polymer ?
#
loop_
_entity_poly.entity_id
_entity_poly.type
_entity_poly.pdbx_seq_one_letter_code
_entity_poly.pdbx_strand_id
1 'polypeptide(L)'
;MELNVYDESLTPGETMKLALWNYDTELTKNLDLKGCYYKISIQHATTNIYIHQTSINTTKGGIIEITKGEPGTHESGVITNWKRKKEKNSDDSRKRKHNESSANNESGKSTRNQ
;
A
#
# COMPACT_ATOMS: atom_id res chain seq x y z
N MET A 1 -12.31 -7.85 9.00
CA MET A 1 -10.88 -7.44 9.06
C MET A 1 -10.37 -7.33 7.63
N GLU A 2 -9.40 -6.45 7.36
CA GLU A 2 -8.82 -6.29 6.01
C GLU A 2 -7.31 -6.53 6.02
N LEU A 3 -6.81 -7.17 4.96
CA LEU A 3 -5.39 -7.29 4.67
C LEU A 3 -5.02 -6.51 3.40
N ASN A 4 -3.83 -5.89 3.42
CA ASN A 4 -3.21 -5.38 2.20
C ASN A 4 -2.40 -6.51 1.56
N VAL A 5 -2.78 -6.91 0.35
CA VAL A 5 -2.12 -7.97 -0.40
C VAL A 5 -1.35 -7.35 -1.57
N TYR A 6 -0.18 -7.92 -1.84
CA TYR A 6 0.66 -7.59 -2.97
C TYR A 6 0.55 -8.74 -3.97
N ASP A 7 0.37 -8.40 -5.24
CA ASP A 7 0.29 -9.36 -6.33
C ASP A 7 1.06 -8.78 -7.53
N GLU A 8 1.76 -9.64 -8.28
CA GLU A 8 2.62 -9.23 -9.39
C GLU A 8 1.83 -8.64 -10.57
N SER A 9 0.53 -8.97 -10.68
CA SER A 9 -0.35 -8.38 -11.69
C SER A 9 -0.71 -6.92 -11.39
N LEU A 10 -0.43 -6.43 -10.16
CA LEU A 10 -0.67 -5.05 -9.77
C LEU A 10 0.51 -4.15 -10.16
N THR A 11 0.21 -2.87 -10.40
CA THR A 11 1.26 -1.88 -10.65
C THR A 11 2.19 -1.77 -9.44
N PRO A 12 3.52 -1.62 -9.63
CA PRO A 12 4.45 -1.45 -8.53
C PRO A 12 4.07 -0.33 -7.56
N GLY A 13 3.87 -0.69 -6.29
CA GLY A 13 3.43 0.23 -5.21
C GLY A 13 1.93 0.20 -4.92
N GLU A 14 1.13 -0.44 -5.78
CA GLU A 14 -0.28 -0.71 -5.50
C GLU A 14 -0.43 -1.93 -4.58
N THR A 15 -1.56 -1.95 -3.88
CA THR A 15 -1.97 -3.06 -3.01
C THR A 15 -3.45 -3.31 -3.21
N MET A 16 -3.84 -4.57 -3.21
CA MET A 16 -5.24 -4.97 -3.21
C MET A 16 -5.73 -5.18 -1.78
N LYS A 17 -7.03 -4.93 -1.57
CA LYS A 17 -7.69 -5.20 -0.28
C LYS A 17 -8.30 -6.59 -0.29
N LEU A 18 -7.91 -7.41 0.69
CA LEU A 18 -8.56 -8.68 0.97
C LEU A 18 -9.44 -8.53 2.21
N ALA A 19 -10.75 -8.65 2.03
CA ALA A 19 -11.70 -8.66 3.13
C ALA A 19 -11.91 -10.08 3.66
N LEU A 20 -11.67 -10.24 4.97
CA LEU A 20 -11.84 -11.50 5.69
C LEU A 20 -13.08 -11.41 6.59
N TRP A 21 -13.88 -12.48 6.56
CA TRP A 21 -15.15 -12.57 7.29
C TRP A 21 -15.13 -13.71 8.30
N ASN A 22 -15.74 -13.49 9.47
CA ASN A 22 -15.97 -14.51 10.49
C ASN A 22 -14.73 -15.36 10.79
N TYR A 23 -14.80 -16.67 10.56
CA TYR A 23 -13.75 -17.65 10.85
C TYR A 23 -12.41 -17.32 10.17
N ASP A 24 -12.43 -16.70 9.00
CA ASP A 24 -11.22 -16.36 8.25
C ASP A 24 -10.37 -15.30 8.96
N THR A 25 -10.98 -14.50 9.83
CA THR A 25 -10.25 -13.51 10.63
C THR A 25 -9.35 -14.18 11.67
N GLU A 26 -9.77 -15.31 12.25
CA GLU A 26 -8.99 -16.05 13.24
C GLU A 26 -7.75 -16.71 12.61
N LEU A 27 -7.79 -17.07 11.31
CA LEU A 27 -6.64 -17.60 10.56
C LEU A 27 -5.47 -16.62 10.51
N THR A 28 -5.74 -15.32 10.63
CA THR A 28 -4.74 -14.26 10.43
C THR A 28 -4.32 -13.55 11.71
N LYS A 29 -5.05 -13.77 12.81
CA LYS A 29 -4.88 -13.09 14.09
C LYS A 29 -3.52 -13.33 14.75
N ASN A 30 -2.96 -14.52 14.57
CA ASN A 30 -1.70 -14.92 15.18
C ASN A 30 -0.50 -14.83 14.23
N LEU A 31 -0.68 -14.27 13.03
CA LEU A 31 0.40 -14.13 12.06
C LEU A 31 1.29 -12.94 12.42
N ASP A 32 2.60 -13.16 12.44
CA ASP A 32 3.58 -12.06 12.51
C ASP A 32 3.71 -11.36 11.15
N LEU A 33 2.78 -10.47 10.85
CA LEU A 33 2.73 -9.71 9.60
C LEU A 33 3.84 -8.64 9.48
N LYS A 34 4.62 -8.41 10.55
CA LYS A 34 5.73 -7.44 10.56
C LYS A 34 7.06 -8.11 10.23
N GLY A 35 7.32 -9.28 10.79
CA GLY A 35 8.60 -10.00 10.63
C GLY A 35 8.61 -11.06 9.55
N CYS A 36 7.44 -11.52 9.07
CA CYS A 36 7.34 -12.64 8.14
C CYS A 36 6.63 -12.28 6.82
N TYR A 37 6.98 -13.00 5.76
CA TYR A 37 6.22 -13.02 4.51
C TYR A 37 5.23 -14.18 4.56
N TYR A 38 4.04 -13.96 4.00
CA TYR A 38 3.02 -15.01 3.85
C TYR A 38 2.48 -14.99 2.43
N LYS A 39 2.28 -16.18 1.87
CA LYS A 39 1.51 -16.39 0.64
C LYS A 39 0.10 -16.79 1.04
N ILE A 40 -0.88 -16.11 0.45
CA ILE A 40 -2.29 -16.43 0.64
C ILE A 40 -2.82 -16.93 -0.70
N SER A 41 -3.38 -18.13 -0.70
CA SER A 41 -4.11 -18.70 -1.84
C SER A 41 -5.59 -18.77 -1.48
N ILE A 42 -6.46 -18.32 -2.38
CA ILE A 42 -7.91 -18.28 -2.13
C ILE A 42 -8.60 -18.95 -3.32
N GLN A 43 -9.34 -20.02 -3.03
CA GLN A 43 -10.20 -20.68 -4.01
C GLN A 43 -11.64 -20.21 -3.82
N HIS A 44 -12.35 -20.02 -4.94
CA HIS A 44 -13.74 -19.54 -4.99
C HIS A 44 -13.93 -18.14 -4.35
N ALA A 45 -12.95 -17.26 -4.50
CA ALA A 45 -13.07 -15.87 -4.09
C ALA A 45 -13.99 -15.09 -5.04
N THR A 46 -14.61 -14.02 -4.54
CA THR A 46 -15.32 -13.05 -5.39
C THR A 46 -14.50 -11.79 -5.52
N THR A 47 -14.17 -11.39 -6.75
CA THR A 47 -13.59 -10.09 -7.03
C THR A 47 -14.69 -9.04 -7.02
N ASN A 48 -14.49 -7.96 -6.28
CA ASN A 48 -15.39 -6.83 -6.24
C ASN A 48 -14.64 -5.57 -6.66
N ILE A 49 -15.33 -4.69 -7.38
CA ILE A 49 -14.80 -3.39 -7.77
C ILE A 49 -15.74 -2.36 -7.16
N TYR A 50 -15.33 -1.80 -6.02
CA TYR A 50 -16.11 -0.78 -5.32
C TYR A 50 -15.32 0.53 -5.32
N ILE A 51 -15.93 1.61 -5.83
CA ILE A 51 -15.35 2.97 -5.86
C ILE A 51 -13.89 2.97 -6.35
N HIS A 52 -13.65 2.39 -7.54
CA HIS A 52 -12.33 2.31 -8.19
C HIS A 52 -11.26 1.50 -7.45
N GLN A 53 -11.61 0.77 -6.38
CA GLN A 53 -10.67 -0.09 -5.68
C GLN A 53 -11.06 -1.56 -5.89
N THR A 54 -10.14 -2.31 -6.50
CA THR A 54 -10.25 -3.76 -6.61
C THR A 54 -10.07 -4.38 -5.23
N SER A 55 -11.02 -5.20 -4.82
CA SER A 55 -10.94 -6.01 -3.61
C SER A 55 -11.30 -7.46 -3.90
N ILE A 56 -10.74 -8.35 -3.09
CA ILE A 56 -11.12 -9.76 -3.08
C ILE A 56 -11.89 -10.02 -1.78
N ASN A 57 -13.06 -10.62 -1.93
CA ASN A 57 -13.88 -11.07 -0.82
C ASN A 57 -13.82 -12.60 -0.73
N THR A 58 -13.59 -13.07 0.48
CA THR A 58 -13.78 -14.48 0.85
C THR A 58 -15.28 -14.80 0.85
N THR A 59 -15.64 -16.00 0.39
CA THR A 59 -17.04 -16.45 0.25
C THR A 59 -17.32 -17.60 1.20
N LYS A 60 -18.59 -17.83 1.55
CA LYS A 60 -19.00 -18.99 2.33
C LYS A 60 -18.73 -20.26 1.53
N GLY A 61 -17.76 -21.07 1.97
CA GLY A 61 -17.28 -22.26 1.26
C GLY A 61 -16.02 -22.04 0.41
N GLY A 62 -15.47 -20.82 0.40
CA GLY A 62 -14.12 -20.56 -0.12
C GLY A 62 -13.06 -21.25 0.73
N ILE A 63 -11.95 -21.64 0.10
CA ILE A 63 -10.81 -22.24 0.78
C ILE A 63 -9.70 -21.20 0.83
N ILE A 64 -9.17 -20.96 2.02
CA ILE A 64 -8.03 -20.05 2.24
C ILE A 64 -6.86 -20.87 2.76
N GLU A 65 -5.75 -20.81 2.05
CA GLU A 65 -4.50 -21.40 2.47
C GLU A 65 -3.48 -20.30 2.72
N ILE A 66 -2.86 -20.32 3.90
CA ILE A 66 -1.82 -19.36 4.28
C ILE A 66 -0.55 -20.13 4.56
N THR A 67 0.49 -19.85 3.78
CA THR A 67 1.81 -20.46 3.94
C THR A 67 2.83 -19.38 4.28
N LYS A 68 3.67 -19.64 5.27
CA LYS A 68 4.81 -18.77 5.59
C LYS A 68 5.81 -18.83 4.43
N GLY A 69 6.13 -17.68 3.86
CA GLY A 69 7.12 -17.56 2.80
C GLY A 69 8.54 -17.47 3.36
N GLU A 70 9.50 -17.95 2.59
CA GLU A 70 10.92 -17.87 2.92
C GLU A 70 11.51 -16.52 2.44
N PRO A 71 12.37 -15.88 3.23
CA PRO A 71 13.13 -14.71 2.77
C PRO A 71 14.07 -15.08 1.62
N GLY A 72 14.20 -14.19 0.63
CA GLY A 72 15.12 -14.38 -0.49
C GLY A 72 14.53 -15.14 -1.68
N THR A 73 13.28 -15.63 -1.59
CA THR A 73 12.56 -16.12 -2.76
C THR A 73 12.10 -14.96 -3.65
N HIS A 74 11.74 -15.27 -4.89
CA HIS A 74 11.21 -14.30 -5.86
C HIS A 74 10.04 -13.50 -5.29
N GLU A 75 9.07 -14.19 -4.67
CA GLU A 75 7.85 -13.61 -4.10
C GLU A 75 8.16 -12.67 -2.94
N SER A 76 9.11 -13.04 -2.07
CA SER A 76 9.55 -12.16 -0.97
C SER A 76 10.25 -10.89 -1.51
N GLY A 77 10.95 -11.00 -2.63
CA GLY A 77 11.58 -9.89 -3.34
C GLY A 77 10.55 -8.92 -3.93
N VAL A 78 9.48 -9.44 -4.53
CA VAL A 78 8.33 -8.67 -5.01
C VAL A 78 7.71 -7.87 -3.86
N ILE A 79 7.34 -8.52 -2.75
CA ILE A 79 6.74 -7.82 -1.61
C ILE A 79 7.67 -6.72 -1.07
N THR A 80 8.97 -7.01 -0.97
CA THR A 80 9.97 -6.04 -0.47
C THR A 80 10.09 -4.83 -1.40
N ASN A 81 10.13 -5.05 -2.71
CA ASN A 81 10.21 -4.00 -3.71
C ASN A 81 8.96 -3.12 -3.72
N TRP A 82 7.76 -3.71 -3.61
CA TRP A 82 6.51 -2.97 -3.56
C TRP A 82 6.35 -2.18 -2.26
N LYS A 83 6.73 -2.76 -1.11
CA LYS A 83 6.76 -2.04 0.19
C LYS A 83 7.65 -0.79 0.11
N ARG A 84 8.89 -0.94 -0.40
CA ARG A 84 9.83 0.18 -0.58
C ARG A 84 9.29 1.27 -1.50
N LYS A 85 8.59 0.91 -2.59
CA LYS A 85 8.01 1.90 -3.52
C LYS A 85 6.81 2.65 -2.91
N LYS A 86 5.97 1.96 -2.15
CA LYS A 86 4.83 2.58 -1.44
C LYS A 86 5.30 3.63 -0.43
N GLU A 87 6.36 3.34 0.32
CA GLU A 87 6.97 4.29 1.28
C GLU A 87 7.56 5.51 0.56
N LYS A 88 8.29 5.32 -0.55
CA LYS A 88 8.82 6.43 -1.36
C LYS A 88 7.74 7.36 -1.91
N ASN A 89 6.64 6.81 -2.42
CA ASN A 89 5.51 7.61 -2.92
C ASN A 89 4.82 8.41 -1.82
N SER A 90 4.82 7.90 -0.58
CA SER A 90 4.20 8.60 0.55
C SER A 90 5.01 9.82 1.01
N ASP A 91 6.34 9.77 0.98
CA ASP A 91 7.20 10.90 1.37
C ASP A 91 7.20 12.04 0.35
N ASP A 92 7.10 11.73 -0.93
CA ASP A 92 7.09 12.75 -1.99
C ASP A 92 5.83 13.63 -1.93
N SER A 93 4.71 13.06 -1.44
CA SER A 93 3.46 13.80 -1.21
C SER A 93 3.52 14.79 -0.04
N ARG A 94 4.46 14.63 0.90
CA ARG A 94 4.62 15.54 2.06
C ARG A 94 5.52 16.75 1.79
N LYS A 95 6.29 16.76 0.70
CA LYS A 95 7.19 17.88 0.37
C LYS A 95 6.55 19.02 -0.43
N ARG A 96 5.26 18.95 -0.77
CA ARG A 96 4.54 19.98 -1.57
C ARG A 96 3.55 20.84 -0.77
N LYS A 97 3.87 21.24 0.46
CA LYS A 97 3.13 22.29 1.18
C LYS A 97 4.03 23.14 2.06
N HIS A 98 4.99 23.86 1.47
CA HIS A 98 5.47 25.12 2.04
C HIS A 98 6.20 25.91 0.96
N ASN A 99 5.50 26.72 0.17
CA ASN A 99 6.11 27.87 -0.52
C ASN A 99 5.07 28.82 -1.12
N GLU A 100 4.06 29.21 -0.35
CA GLU A 100 3.31 30.43 -0.65
C GLU A 100 2.99 31.12 0.67
N SER A 101 3.90 31.99 1.13
CA SER A 101 3.60 33.18 1.94
C SER A 101 4.90 33.90 2.26
N SER A 102 4.94 35.19 1.92
CA SER A 102 5.87 36.25 2.37
C SER A 102 6.93 36.69 1.34
N ALA A 103 6.60 37.73 0.57
CA ALA A 103 7.35 39.01 0.63
C ALA A 103 6.72 40.04 -0.33
N ASN A 104 5.76 40.83 0.19
CA ASN A 104 5.56 42.20 -0.27
C ASN A 104 6.54 43.07 0.53
N ASN A 105 7.42 43.84 -0.13
CA ASN A 105 7.76 45.20 0.28
C ASN A 105 8.66 45.93 -0.74
N GLU A 106 8.06 46.97 -1.33
CA GLU A 106 8.60 48.30 -1.64
C GLU A 106 10.03 48.46 -2.20
N SER A 107 10.13 48.68 -3.51
CA SER A 107 11.30 49.32 -4.13
C SER A 107 11.08 50.83 -4.26
N GLY A 108 11.47 51.58 -3.22
CA GLY A 108 11.66 53.03 -3.27
C GLY A 108 12.81 53.39 -4.21
N LYS A 109 12.47 54.07 -5.31
CA LYS A 109 13.39 54.57 -6.34
C LYS A 109 14.04 55.86 -5.85
N SER A 110 15.36 55.86 -5.62
CA SER A 110 16.16 57.09 -5.52
C SER A 110 17.56 56.85 -6.10
N THR A 111 17.75 57.32 -7.33
CA THR A 111 19.06 57.40 -7.99
C THR A 111 19.66 58.78 -7.76
N ARG A 112 20.80 58.81 -7.07
CA ARG A 112 21.64 60.00 -6.87
C ARG A 112 22.76 59.97 -7.91
N ASN A 113 22.71 60.90 -8.88
CA ASN A 113 23.82 61.11 -9.83
C ASN A 113 24.95 61.89 -9.14
N GLN A 114 26.18 61.41 -9.34
CA GLN A 114 27.40 62.21 -9.33
C GLN A 114 27.68 62.68 -10.76
#